data_AF-A0A6M2E3Q2-F1
#
_entry.id   AF-A0A6M2E3Q2-F1
#
_cell.length_a   1.000
_cell.length_b   1.000
_cell.length_c   1.000
_cell.angle_alpha   90.00
_cell.angle_beta   90.00
_cell.angle_gamma   90.00
#
_symmetry.space_group_name_H-M   'P 1'
#
loop_
_entity.id
_entity.type
_entity.pdbx_description
1 polymer ?
#
loop_
_entity_poly.entity_id
_entity_poly.type
_entity_poly.pdbx_seq_one_letter_code
_entity_poly.pdbx_strand_id
1 'polypeptide(L)'
;MLFVMGLLFQVSAPYASVFIALHHNVTDGIETHGVVNYTYGAKDVCLTFFYFLIAIVMHAIIQEYLLDKLNRKMHLSKMKHSKFNESGQLLIFYLVSFLWGADIIRKEGYLPGVNKLW
;
A
#
# COMPACT_ATOMS: atom_id res chain seq x y z
N MET A 1 -1.71 9.48 -11.71
CA MET A 1 -1.60 9.49 -13.18
C MET A 1 -0.41 10.31 -13.67
N LEU A 2 -0.24 11.57 -13.23
CA LEU A 2 0.84 12.46 -13.70
C LEU A 2 2.26 11.89 -13.50
N PHE A 3 2.58 11.35 -12.31
CA PHE A 3 3.90 10.76 -12.04
C PHE A 3 4.18 9.49 -12.85
N VAL A 4 3.17 8.66 -13.09
CA VAL A 4 3.29 7.42 -13.89
C VAL A 4 3.51 7.77 -15.37
N MET A 5 2.75 8.74 -15.90
CA MET A 5 2.97 9.24 -17.25
C MET A 5 4.33 9.93 -17.41
N GLY A 6 4.84 10.56 -16.35
CA GLY A 6 6.17 11.16 -16.32
C GLY A 6 7.32 10.16 -16.52
N LEU A 7 7.11 8.86 -16.28
CA LEU A 7 8.11 7.83 -16.60
C LEU A 7 8.22 7.51 -18.10
N LEU A 8 7.19 7.82 -18.89
CA LEU A 8 7.16 7.49 -20.32
C LEU A 8 8.04 8.42 -21.16
N PHE A 9 8.33 9.63 -20.65
CA PHE A 9 9.20 10.59 -21.32
C PHE A 9 10.57 10.62 -20.66
N GLN A 10 11.62 10.46 -21.47
CA GLN A 10 13.02 10.35 -21.02
C GLN A 10 13.50 11.57 -20.21
N VAL A 11 12.95 12.76 -20.49
CA VAL A 11 13.30 14.01 -19.79
C VAL A 11 12.66 14.12 -18.41
N SER A 12 11.43 13.61 -18.24
CA SER A 12 10.71 13.66 -16.96
C SER A 12 10.93 12.43 -16.09
N ALA A 13 11.43 11.33 -16.68
CA ALA A 13 11.70 10.07 -15.99
C ALA A 13 12.55 10.21 -14.70
N PRO A 14 13.67 10.98 -14.65
CA PRO A 14 14.47 11.10 -13.42
C PRO A 14 13.74 11.87 -12.31
N TYR A 15 12.80 12.75 -12.65
CA TYR A 15 11.98 13.46 -11.67
C TYR A 15 10.83 12.59 -11.17
N ALA A 16 10.22 11.79 -12.06
CA ALA A 16 9.15 10.87 -11.72
C ALA A 16 9.64 9.67 -10.89
N SER A 17 10.86 9.20 -11.10
CA SER A 17 11.42 8.04 -10.38
C SER A 17 11.59 8.28 -8.88
N VAL A 18 11.71 9.54 -8.43
CA VAL A 18 11.73 9.93 -7.01
C VAL A 18 10.44 9.58 -6.28
N PHE A 19 9.31 9.55 -7.00
CA PHE A 19 8.02 9.24 -6.41
C PHE A 19 7.68 7.76 -6.45
N ILE A 20 8.46 6.92 -7.15
CA ILE A 20 8.06 5.53 -7.46
C ILE A 20 9.09 4.50 -6.95
N ALA A 21 10.38 4.82 -7.03
CA ALA A 21 11.44 3.90 -6.60
C ALA A 21 11.85 4.16 -5.14
N LEU A 22 12.32 3.12 -4.46
CA LEU A 22 13.00 3.23 -3.16
C LEU A 22 14.41 3.81 -3.38
N HIS A 23 14.74 4.90 -2.70
CA HIS A 23 15.96 5.67 -2.98
C HIS A 23 17.10 5.45 -1.97
N HIS A 24 16.83 4.76 -0.86
CA HIS A 24 17.83 4.53 0.19
C HIS A 24 18.12 3.03 0.37
N ASN A 25 18.77 2.45 -0.64
CA ASN A 25 19.33 1.10 -0.54
C ASN A 25 20.65 1.16 0.24
N VAL A 26 20.73 0.44 1.36
CA VAL A 26 21.91 0.33 2.24
C VAL A 26 22.50 -1.08 2.22
N THR A 27 22.23 -1.84 1.15
CA THR A 27 22.79 -3.19 1.01
C THR A 27 24.31 -3.09 0.89
N ASP A 28 25.02 -3.63 1.87
CA ASP A 28 26.46 -3.77 1.82
C ASP A 28 26.83 -4.62 0.59
N GLY A 29 27.55 -4.03 -0.36
CA GLY A 29 27.83 -4.56 -1.69
C GLY A 29 28.71 -5.83 -1.76
N ILE A 30 28.82 -6.57 -0.67
CA ILE A 30 29.60 -7.81 -0.55
C ILE A 30 28.69 -9.03 -0.80
N GLU A 31 27.40 -8.88 -0.47
CA GLU A 31 26.31 -9.84 -0.58
C GLU A 31 25.63 -10.00 -1.95
N THR A 32 26.19 -10.63 -3.00
CA THR A 32 25.43 -10.83 -4.27
C THR A 32 24.16 -11.69 -4.13
N HIS A 33 23.95 -12.30 -2.96
CA HIS A 33 22.75 -13.04 -2.56
C HIS A 33 22.11 -12.51 -1.26
N GLY A 34 22.53 -11.34 -0.76
CA GLY A 34 22.08 -10.76 0.50
C GLY A 34 20.68 -10.14 0.40
N VAL A 35 19.94 -10.18 1.51
CA VAL A 35 18.65 -9.48 1.65
C VAL A 35 18.89 -7.98 1.44
N VAL A 36 18.18 -7.39 0.47
CA VAL A 36 18.31 -5.97 0.15
C VAL A 36 17.71 -5.15 1.29
N ASN A 37 18.57 -4.46 2.04
CA ASN A 37 18.15 -3.64 3.17
C ASN A 37 17.93 -2.20 2.70
N TYR A 38 16.76 -1.65 3.05
CA TYR A 38 16.42 -0.25 2.81
C TYR A 38 16.33 0.47 4.15
N THR A 39 16.87 1.68 4.22
CA THR A 39 16.70 2.57 5.36
C THR A 39 15.75 3.71 5.00
N TYR A 40 15.30 4.46 6.00
CA TYR A 40 14.46 5.64 5.80
C TYR A 40 15.35 6.86 5.54
N GLY A 41 15.05 7.61 4.47
CA GLY A 41 15.72 8.86 4.13
C GLY A 41 14.75 9.99 3.81
N ALA A 42 15.26 11.24 3.83
CA ALA A 42 14.44 12.42 3.51
C ALA A 42 13.83 12.40 2.09
N LYS A 43 14.43 11.66 1.16
CA LYS A 43 13.92 11.46 -0.20
C LYS A 43 12.66 10.59 -0.25
N ASP A 44 12.41 9.79 0.79
CA ASP A 44 11.24 8.89 0.85
C ASP A 44 9.95 9.64 1.24
N VAL A 45 10.03 10.92 1.61
CA VAL A 45 8.84 11.76 1.85
C VAL A 45 8.00 11.88 0.58
N CYS A 46 8.65 12.08 -0.58
CA CYS A 46 7.97 12.17 -1.87
C CYS A 46 7.34 10.82 -2.25
N LEU A 47 8.05 9.72 -2.03
CA LEU A 47 7.58 8.36 -2.26
C LEU A 47 6.37 8.03 -1.37
N THR A 48 6.45 8.36 -0.08
CA THR A 48 5.38 8.15 0.90
C THR A 48 4.13 8.95 0.54
N PHE A 49 4.30 10.22 0.14
CA PHE A 49 3.20 11.04 -0.37
C PHE A 49 2.54 10.42 -1.61
N PHE A 50 3.32 9.92 -2.56
CA PHE A 50 2.78 9.27 -3.74
C PHE A 50 2.04 7.96 -3.42
N TYR A 51 2.60 7.13 -2.54
CA TYR A 51 1.95 5.89 -2.10
C TYR A 51 0.67 6.16 -1.31
N PHE A 52 0.62 7.25 -0.55
CA PHE A 52 -0.61 7.72 0.10
C PHE A 52 -1.68 8.10 -0.93
N LEU A 53 -1.33 8.79 -2.03
CA LEU A 53 -2.26 9.07 -3.12
C LEU A 53 -2.77 7.77 -3.79
N ILE A 54 -1.88 6.79 -4.02
CA ILE A 54 -2.27 5.48 -4.52
C ILE A 54 -3.26 4.81 -3.56
N ALA A 55 -3.00 4.86 -2.24
CA ALA A 55 -3.89 4.29 -1.24
C ALA A 55 -5.30 4.91 -1.27
N ILE A 56 -5.40 6.24 -1.43
CA ILE A 56 -6.69 6.93 -1.59
C ILE A 56 -7.42 6.44 -2.85
N VAL A 57 -6.73 6.35 -3.99
CA VAL A 57 -7.33 5.89 -5.25
C VAL A 57 -7.77 4.42 -5.14
N MET A 58 -6.93 3.55 -4.58
CA MET A 58 -7.27 2.15 -4.35
C MET A 58 -8.49 2.01 -3.43
N HIS A 59 -8.56 2.79 -2.36
CA HIS A 59 -9.72 2.81 -1.48
C HIS A 59 -10.99 3.23 -2.23
N ALA A 60 -10.92 4.29 -3.05
CA ALA A 60 -12.04 4.76 -3.86
C ALA A 60 -12.52 3.68 -4.86
N ILE A 61 -11.60 3.00 -5.54
CA ILE A 61 -11.91 1.88 -6.44
C ILE A 61 -12.60 0.75 -5.67
N ILE A 62 -12.09 0.37 -4.50
CA ILE A 62 -12.71 -0.70 -3.70
C ILE A 62 -14.12 -0.30 -3.25
N GLN A 63 -14.33 0.97 -2.88
CA GLN A 63 -15.67 1.48 -2.56
C GLN A 63 -16.62 1.37 -3.76
N GLU A 64 -16.21 1.86 -4.93
CA GLU A 64 -17.05 1.87 -6.14
C GLU A 64 -17.36 0.47 -6.70
N TYR A 65 -16.37 -0.43 -6.71
CA TYR A 65 -16.50 -1.75 -7.33
C TYR A 65 -17.01 -2.83 -6.39
N LEU A 66 -16.70 -2.74 -5.10
CA LEU A 66 -17.08 -3.75 -4.11
C LEU A 66 -18.30 -3.29 -3.32
N LEU A 67 -18.18 -2.18 -2.57
CA LEU A 67 -19.24 -1.74 -1.66
C LEU A 67 -20.47 -1.26 -2.41
N ASP A 68 -20.33 -0.38 -3.39
CA ASP A 68 -21.46 0.12 -4.18
C ASP A 68 -22.13 -0.99 -5.00
N LYS A 69 -21.36 -1.98 -5.47
CA LYS A 69 -21.90 -3.14 -6.19
C LYS A 69 -22.71 -4.06 -5.27
N LEU A 70 -22.19 -4.38 -4.08
CA LEU A 70 -22.91 -5.19 -3.08
C LEU A 70 -24.18 -4.49 -2.63
N ASN A 71 -24.09 -3.19 -2.41
CA ASN A 71 -25.19 -2.37 -1.97
C ASN A 71 -26.30 -2.23 -3.04
N ARG A 72 -25.93 -2.01 -4.32
CA ARG A 72 -26.89 -2.08 -5.44
C ARG A 72 -27.59 -3.45 -5.53
N LYS A 73 -26.87 -4.54 -5.27
CA LYS A 73 -27.42 -5.90 -5.30
C LYS A 73 -28.42 -6.16 -4.16
N MET A 74 -28.21 -5.56 -2.99
CA MET A 74 -29.02 -5.80 -1.80
C MET A 74 -30.24 -4.88 -1.64
N HIS A 75 -30.50 -3.95 -2.56
CA HIS A 75 -31.67 -3.05 -2.55
C HIS A 75 -31.99 -2.46 -1.16
N LEU A 76 -30.96 -2.00 -0.45
CA LEU A 76 -31.11 -1.53 0.91
C LEU A 76 -31.81 -0.15 0.96
N SER A 77 -32.66 0.04 1.98
CA SER A 77 -33.20 1.36 2.34
C SER A 77 -32.08 2.36 2.68
N LYS A 78 -32.28 3.66 2.41
CA LYS A 78 -31.29 4.73 2.58
C LYS A 78 -30.58 4.74 3.95
N MET A 79 -31.29 4.41 5.04
CA MET A 79 -30.68 4.29 6.38
C MET A 79 -29.77 3.06 6.52
N LYS A 80 -30.16 1.92 5.96
CA LYS A 80 -29.37 0.67 6.00
C LYS A 80 -28.12 0.78 5.11
N HIS A 81 -28.23 1.53 4.02
CA HIS A 81 -27.13 1.83 3.12
C HIS A 81 -25.99 2.59 3.81
N SER A 82 -26.29 3.64 4.58
CA SER A 82 -25.24 4.42 5.26
C SER A 82 -24.47 3.57 6.26
N LYS A 83 -25.17 2.74 7.04
CA LYS A 83 -24.56 1.84 8.03
C LYS A 83 -23.78 0.69 7.39
N PHE A 84 -24.29 0.15 6.28
CA PHE A 84 -23.58 -0.86 5.51
C PHE A 84 -22.28 -0.32 4.90
N ASN A 85 -22.29 0.91 4.38
CA ASN A 85 -21.08 1.52 3.81
C ASN A 85 -20.00 1.77 4.88
N GLU A 86 -20.40 2.32 6.02
CA GLU A 86 -19.51 2.54 7.17
C GLU A 86 -18.88 1.22 7.65
N SER A 87 -19.72 0.20 7.90
CA SER A 87 -19.25 -1.12 8.32
C SER A 87 -18.42 -1.84 7.25
N GLY A 88 -18.77 -1.70 5.98
CA GLY A 88 -18.09 -2.33 4.86
C GLY A 88 -16.69 -1.76 4.64
N GLN A 89 -16.54 -0.44 4.79
CA GLN A 89 -15.24 0.21 4.76
C GLN A 89 -14.33 -0.30 5.88
N LEU A 90 -14.83 -0.37 7.13
CA LEU A 90 -14.05 -0.90 8.25
C LEU A 90 -13.66 -2.37 8.03
N LEU A 91 -14.59 -3.20 7.55
CA LEU A 91 -14.32 -4.63 7.30
C LEU A 91 -13.16 -4.81 6.31
N ILE A 92 -13.18 -4.08 5.20
CA ILE A 92 -12.14 -4.14 4.17
C ILE A 92 -10.80 -3.69 4.75
N PHE A 93 -10.80 -2.59 5.51
CA PHE A 93 -9.59 -2.11 6.19
C PHE A 93 -8.99 -3.19 7.10
N TYR A 94 -9.81 -3.81 7.97
CA TYR A 94 -9.34 -4.86 8.87
C TYR A 94 -8.80 -6.09 8.13
N LEU A 95 -9.46 -6.52 7.05
CA LEU A 95 -8.97 -7.64 6.23
C LEU A 95 -7.62 -7.33 5.59
N VAL A 96 -7.46 -6.14 5.01
CA VAL A 96 -6.19 -5.71 4.41
C VAL A 96 -5.10 -5.63 5.47
N SER A 97 -5.36 -5.01 6.61
CA SER A 97 -4.40 -4.93 7.72
C SER A 97 -4.02 -6.31 8.28
N PHE A 98 -4.97 -7.23 8.40
CA PHE A 98 -4.71 -8.58 8.85
C PHE A 98 -3.81 -9.35 7.88
N LEU A 99 -4.13 -9.32 6.58
CA LEU A 99 -3.31 -9.96 5.54
C LEU A 99 -1.91 -9.35 5.47
N TRP A 100 -1.81 -8.03 5.58
CA TRP A 100 -0.54 -7.32 5.57
C TRP A 100 0.32 -7.69 6.79
N GLY A 101 -0.28 -7.70 7.98
CA GLY A 101 0.39 -8.14 9.20
C GLY A 101 0.86 -9.60 9.12
N ALA A 102 0.02 -10.49 8.57
CA ALA A 102 0.38 -11.89 8.35
C ALA A 102 1.56 -12.05 7.37
N ASP A 103 1.61 -11.23 6.30
CA ASP A 103 2.72 -11.23 5.33
C ASP A 103 4.04 -10.77 5.99
N ILE A 104 4.00 -9.72 6.81
CA ILE A 104 5.17 -9.27 7.59
C ILE A 104 5.67 -10.38 8.52
N ILE A 105 4.76 -10.99 9.28
CA ILE A 105 5.09 -12.09 10.20
C ILE A 105 5.76 -13.25 9.45
N ARG A 106 5.29 -13.56 8.24
CA ARG A 106 5.87 -14.60 7.39
C ARG A 106 7.25 -14.22 6.85
N LYS A 107 7.43 -12.99 6.38
CA LYS A 107 8.69 -12.49 5.79
C LYS A 107 9.81 -12.36 6.81
N GLU A 108 9.49 -11.87 8.01
CA GLU A 108 10.49 -11.63 9.06
C GLU A 108 10.73 -12.87 9.94
N GLY A 109 9.91 -13.92 9.75
CA GLY A 109 10.11 -15.21 10.42
C GLY A 109 9.86 -15.14 11.92
N TYR A 110 8.90 -14.32 12.35
CA TYR A 110 8.58 -14.15 13.78
C TYR A 110 7.92 -15.38 14.41
N LEU A 111 7.35 -16.30 13.61
CA LEU A 111 6.70 -17.51 14.09
C LEU A 111 7.67 -18.48 14.82
N PRO A 112 8.85 -18.84 14.26
CA PRO A 112 9.84 -19.67 14.96
C PRO A 112 10.74 -18.91 15.94
N GLY A 113 10.79 -17.58 15.87
CA GLY A 113 11.71 -16.75 16.64
C GLY A 113 11.01 -15.59 17.33
N VAL A 114 10.21 -15.87 18.36
CA VAL A 114 9.52 -14.85 19.17
C VAL A 114 10.52 -13.86 19.80
N ASN A 115 11.76 -14.29 20.02
CA ASN A 115 12.86 -13.44 20.49
C ASN A 115 13.26 -12.30 19.53
N LYS A 116 12.79 -12.29 18.28
CA LYS A 116 13.05 -11.17 17.34
C LYS A 116 12.06 -10.01 17.48
N LEU A 117 11.02 -10.15 18.31
CA LEU A 117 10.04 -9.09 18.58
C LEU A 117 10.55 -8.02 19.56
N TRP A 118 11.68 -8.29 20.24
CA TRP A 118 12.34 -7.40 21.19
C TRP A 118 13.80 -7.21 20.78
#